data_AF-A0A838UU76-F1
#
_entry.id   AF-A0A838UU76-F1
#
_cell.length_a   1.000
_cell.length_b   1.000
_cell.length_c   1.000
_cell.angle_alpha   90.00
_cell.angle_beta   90.00
_cell.angle_gamma   90.00
#
_symmetry.space_group_name_H-M   'P 1'
#
loop_
_entity.id
_entity.type
_entity.pdbx_description
1 polymer ?
#
loop_
_entity_poly.entity_id
_entity_poly.type
_entity_poly.pdbx_seq_one_letter_code
_entity_poly.pdbx_strand_id
1 'polypeptide(L)' 'MSFRSPVPTPVVFERTDAPRTPWEYHVTEVDLRESPPLSEAALNDLGRDGWLLAGLFEDARHSRLHYHFVRAA' A
#
# COMPACT_ATOMS: atom_id res chain seq x y z
N MET A 1 37.45 -16.93 -30.67
CA MET A 1 36.01 -17.15 -30.33
C MET A 1 35.47 -15.84 -29.80
N SER A 2 34.70 -15.10 -30.59
CA SER A 2 34.16 -13.79 -30.16
C SER A 2 32.73 -13.96 -29.66
N PHE A 3 32.51 -13.68 -28.38
CA PHE A 3 31.17 -13.60 -27.80
C PHE A 3 30.57 -12.23 -28.16
N ARG A 4 29.47 -12.22 -28.92
CA ARG A 4 28.61 -11.03 -29.02
C ARG A 4 27.66 -11.06 -27.83
N SER A 5 27.81 -10.12 -26.91
CA SER A 5 26.77 -9.86 -25.91
C SER A 5 25.49 -9.42 -26.60
N PRO A 6 24.31 -9.90 -26.16
CA PRO A 6 23.04 -9.44 -26.70
C PRO A 6 22.88 -7.94 -26.42
N VAL A 7 22.43 -7.21 -27.43
CA VAL A 7 22.05 -5.79 -27.27
C VAL A 7 20.83 -5.74 -26.36
N PRO A 8 20.82 -4.94 -25.27
CA PRO A 8 19.67 -4.83 -24.40
C PRO A 8 18.50 -4.19 -25.15
N THR A 9 17.34 -4.85 -25.12
CA THR A 9 16.10 -4.31 -25.69
C THR A 9 15.55 -3.21 -24.78
N PRO A 10 15.31 -1.99 -25.29
CA PRO A 10 14.68 -0.94 -24.49
C PRO A 10 13.24 -1.32 -24.12
N VAL A 11 12.89 -1.12 -22.86
CA VAL A 11 11.51 -1.22 -22.39
C VAL A 11 10.84 0.14 -22.59
N VAL A 12 9.78 0.17 -23.39
CA VAL A 12 8.96 1.37 -23.62
C VAL A 12 7.66 1.20 -22.85
N PHE A 13 7.36 2.13 -21.95
CA PHE A 13 6.07 2.16 -21.26
C PHE A 13 5.07 2.96 -22.11
N GLU A 14 3.86 2.43 -22.27
CA GLU A 14 2.79 3.18 -22.90
C GLU A 14 2.41 4.38 -22.03
N ARG A 15 2.17 5.52 -22.69
CA ARG A 15 1.56 6.67 -22.06
C ARG A 15 0.08 6.36 -21.85
N THR A 16 -0.32 6.17 -20.61
CA THR A 16 -1.75 6.02 -20.27
C THR A 16 -2.38 7.42 -20.28
N ASP A 17 -3.19 7.73 -21.30
CA ASP A 17 -3.95 8.98 -21.38
C ASP A 17 -5.17 9.02 -20.44
N ALA A 18 -5.42 7.93 -19.70
CA ALA A 18 -6.44 7.91 -18.67
C ALA A 18 -6.05 8.88 -17.54
N PRO A 19 -6.96 9.80 -17.12
CA PRO A 19 -6.71 10.62 -15.94
C PRO A 19 -6.46 9.66 -14.77
N ARG A 20 -5.24 9.71 -14.22
CA ARG A 20 -4.92 8.97 -13.00
C ARG A 20 -5.84 9.49 -11.93
N THR A 21 -6.78 8.68 -11.46
CA THR A 21 -7.53 9.00 -10.25
C THR A 21 -6.51 9.30 -9.16
N PRO A 22 -6.48 10.52 -8.61
CA PRO A 22 -5.59 10.82 -7.52
C PRO A 22 -5.98 9.91 -6.36
N TRP A 23 -5.00 9.19 -5.81
CA TRP A 23 -5.19 8.35 -4.64
C TRP A 23 -4.64 9.06 -3.42
N GLU A 24 -5.42 9.09 -2.36
CA GLU A 24 -4.93 9.43 -1.04
C GLU A 24 -4.57 8.17 -0.29
N TYR A 25 -3.56 8.28 0.58
CA TYR A 25 -3.01 7.17 1.36
C TYR A 25 -3.06 7.52 2.84
N HIS A 26 -3.48 6.57 3.66
CA HIS A 26 -3.48 6.68 5.11
C HIS A 26 -2.90 5.41 5.72
N VAL A 27 -2.06 5.57 6.75
CA VAL A 27 -1.44 4.44 7.44
C VAL A 27 -1.68 4.61 8.93
N THR A 28 -2.24 3.58 9.55
CA THR A 28 -2.39 3.50 11.00
C THR A 28 -1.45 2.43 11.54
N GLU A 29 -0.63 2.81 12.50
CA GLU A 29 0.29 1.92 13.19
C GLU A 29 -0.20 1.66 14.61
N VAL A 30 -0.16 0.41 15.03
CA VAL A 30 -0.49 -0.02 16.39
C VAL A 30 0.70 -0.77 16.97
N ASP A 31 1.23 -0.30 18.10
CA ASP A 31 2.15 -1.10 18.93
C ASP A 31 1.34 -2.08 19.77
N LEU A 32 1.47 -3.37 19.46
CA LEU A 32 0.71 -4.46 20.10
C LEU A 32 1.10 -4.69 21.56
N ARG A 33 2.19 -4.07 22.02
CA ARG A 33 2.60 -4.12 23.44
C ARG A 33 1.83 -3.11 24.28
N GLU A 34 1.41 -2.01 23.66
CA GLU A 34 0.74 -0.90 24.34
C GLU A 34 -0.77 -0.92 24.13
N SER A 35 -1.23 -1.39 22.97
CA SER A 35 -2.64 -1.35 22.58
C SER A 35 -3.05 -2.59 21.78
N PRO A 36 -4.32 -3.02 21.87
CA PRO A 36 -4.83 -4.09 21.01
C PRO A 36 -4.88 -3.63 19.54
N PRO A 37 -4.95 -4.57 18.58
CA PRO A 37 -5.25 -4.26 17.17
C PRO A 37 -6.50 -3.39 17.02
N LEU A 38 -6.63 -2.69 15.89
CA LEU A 38 -7.81 -1.88 15.60
C LEU A 38 -9.07 -2.75 15.66
N SER A 39 -10.09 -2.24 16.35
CA SER A 39 -11.38 -2.89 16.44
C SER A 39 -12.13 -2.80 15.11
N GLU A 40 -13.09 -3.71 14.92
CA GLU A 40 -14.00 -3.66 13.76
C GLU A 40 -14.73 -2.30 13.66
N ALA A 41 -15.14 -1.73 14.80
CA ALA A 41 -15.76 -0.42 14.83
C ALA A 41 -14.84 0.69 14.27
N ALA A 42 -13.56 0.71 14.68
CA ALA A 42 -12.60 1.68 14.17
C ALA A 42 -12.33 1.52 12.67
N LEU A 43 -12.26 0.27 12.19
CA LEU A 43 -12.12 -0.03 10.75
C LEU A 43 -13.36 0.40 9.96
N ASN A 44 -14.55 0.17 10.51
CA ASN A 44 -15.81 0.57 9.89
C ASN A 44 -15.98 2.09 9.84
N ASP A 45 -15.50 2.82 10.85
CA ASP A 45 -15.51 4.29 10.84
C ASP A 45 -14.62 4.83 9.71
N LEU A 46 -13.40 4.30 9.54
CA LEU A 46 -12.55 4.62 8.40
C LEU A 46 -13.22 4.28 7.06
N GLY A 47 -13.86 3.11 6.97
CA GLY A 47 -14.62 2.71 5.79
C GLY A 47 -15.75 3.69 5.44
N ARG A 48 -16.44 4.22 6.44
CA ARG A 48 -17.51 5.23 6.27
C ARG A 48 -16.97 6.56 5.77
N ASP A 49 -15.72 6.89 6.15
CA ASP A 49 -14.99 8.07 5.66
C ASP A 49 -14.35 7.87 4.26
N GLY A 50 -14.67 6.75 3.61
CA GLY A 50 -14.23 6.42 2.26
C GLY A 50 -12.86 5.73 2.17
N TRP A 51 -12.25 5.39 3.31
CA TRP A 51 -10.97 4.68 3.33
C TRP A 51 -11.16 3.17 3.14
N LEU A 52 -10.54 2.63 2.09
CA LEU A 52 -10.49 1.19 1.85
C LEU A 52 -9.22 0.60 2.45
N LEU A 53 -9.35 -0.43 3.29
CA LEU A 53 -8.19 -1.20 3.77
C LEU A 53 -7.57 -1.98 2.60
N ALA A 54 -6.40 -1.54 2.16
CA ALA A 54 -5.66 -2.13 1.04
C ALA A 54 -4.66 -3.20 1.48
N GLY A 55 -4.22 -3.16 2.75
CA GLY A 55 -3.26 -4.14 3.26
C GLY A 55 -3.05 -4.07 4.76
N LEU A 56 -2.57 -5.18 5.29
CA LEU A 56 -2.17 -5.34 6.69
C LEU A 56 -0.74 -5.90 6.70
N PHE A 57 0.16 -5.23 7.41
CA PHE A 57 1.54 -5.67 7.54
C PHE A 57 1.92 -5.78 9.02
N GLU A 58 2.40 -6.96 9.41
CA GLU A 58 2.90 -7.21 10.76
C GLU A 58 4.44 -7.12 10.76
N ASP A 59 4.96 -6.21 11.58
CA ASP A 59 6.37 -6.21 11.96
C ASP A 59 6.52 -6.95 13.29
N ALA A 60 6.71 -8.26 13.21
CA ALA A 60 6.87 -9.12 14.37
C ALA A 60 8.09 -8.77 15.23
N ARG A 61 9.14 -8.15 14.66
CA ARG A 61 10.35 -7.79 15.41
C ARG A 61 10.07 -6.64 16.38
N HIS A 62 9.25 -5.69 15.95
CA HIS A 62 8.87 -4.54 16.75
C HIS A 62 7.50 -4.67 17.40
N SER A 63 6.81 -5.81 17.20
CA SER A 63 5.44 -6.04 17.68
C SER A 63 4.46 -4.97 17.18
N ARG A 64 4.60 -4.56 15.92
CA ARG A 64 3.77 -3.51 15.30
C ARG A 64 2.87 -4.06 14.22
N LEU A 65 1.68 -3.49 14.12
CA LEU A 65 0.71 -3.78 13.08
C LEU A 65 0.40 -2.51 12.29
N HIS A 66 0.62 -2.56 10.98
CA HIS A 66 0.39 -1.46 10.06
C HIS A 66 -0.84 -1.74 9.19
N TYR A 67 -1.82 -0.85 9.27
CA TYR A 67 -3.01 -0.86 8.42
C TYR A 67 -2.81 0.18 7.32
N HIS A 68 -2.86 -0.27 6.07
CA HIS A 68 -2.70 0.59 4.89
C HIS A 68 -4.04 0.83 4.24
N PHE A 69 -4.43 2.08 4.11
CA PHE A 69 -5.69 2.51 3.52
C PHE A 69 -5.46 3.37 2.29
N VAL A 70 -6.40 3.28 1.35
CA VAL A 70 -6.45 4.09 0.13
C VAL A 70 -7.85 4.66 -0.06
N ARG A 71 -7.95 5.84 -0.65
CA ARG A 71 -9.22 6.38 -1.17
C ARG A 71 -8.99 7.16 -2.46
N ALA A 72 -9.98 7.14 -3.34
CA ALA A 72 -9.99 8.06 -4.47
C ALA A 72 -10.23 9.48 -3.95
N ALA A 73 -9.44 10.44 -4.41
CA ALA A 73 -9.67 11.86 -4.17
C ALA A 73 -10.76 12.42 -5.10
#